data_AF-A0A0F9VBI9-F1
#
_entry.id   AF-A0A0F9VBI9-F1
#
_cell.length_a   1.000
_cell.length_b   1.000
_cell.length_c   1.000
_cell.angle_alpha   90.00
_cell.angle_beta   90.00
_cell.angle_gamma   90.00
#
_symmetry.space_group_name_H-M   'P 1'
#
loop_
_entity.id
_entity.type
_entity.pdbx_description
1 polymer ?
#
loop_
_entity_poly.entity_id
_entity_poly.type
_entity_poly.pdbx_seq_one_letter_code
_entity_poly.pdbx_strand_id
1 'polypeptide(L)'
;MSQSPGQMAEGLTVKRLGLSATVASGQLDGDPADGKTEELRVEIKTTLGMTLRVDIAWLKQIEEDAVSHGQVPVLSFQFIREDGRPRKAWVAVPERFWRTIREALERERI
;
A
#
# COMPACT_ATOMS: atom_id res chain seq x y z
N MET A 1 -24.10 -2.26 -9.78
CA MET A 1 -23.68 -1.24 -8.79
C MET A 1 -22.45 -0.53 -9.35
N SER A 2 -22.44 0.81 -9.41
CA SER A 2 -21.27 1.57 -9.86
C SER A 2 -20.18 1.55 -8.78
N GLN A 3 -18.93 1.26 -9.15
CA GLN A 3 -17.80 1.31 -8.22
C GLN A 3 -17.53 2.76 -7.79
N SER A 4 -17.07 2.95 -6.54
CA SER A 4 -16.60 4.24 -6.09
C SER A 4 -15.25 4.60 -6.73
N PRO A 5 -14.88 5.90 -6.83
CA PRO A 5 -13.56 6.32 -7.30
C PRO A 5 -12.40 5.66 -6.54
N GLY A 6 -12.58 5.40 -5.23
CA GLY A 6 -11.61 4.69 -4.40
C GLY A 6 -11.42 3.23 -4.84
N GLN A 7 -12.52 2.50 -5.07
CA GLN A 7 -12.48 1.10 -5.53
C GLN A 7 -11.88 0.98 -6.93
N MET A 8 -12.19 1.91 -7.84
CA MET A 8 -11.56 1.97 -9.16
C MET A 8 -10.06 2.21 -9.05
N ALA A 9 -9.64 3.15 -8.19
CA ALA A 9 -8.23 3.47 -7.98
C ALA A 9 -7.46 2.31 -7.36
N GLU A 10 -8.05 1.56 -6.43
CA GLU A 10 -7.45 0.41 -5.78
C GLU A 10 -7.14 -0.71 -6.79
N GLY A 11 -8.12 -1.10 -7.61
CA GLY A 11 -7.90 -2.10 -8.66
C GLY A 11 -6.83 -1.68 -9.68
N LEU A 12 -6.79 -0.40 -10.06
CA LEU A 12 -5.73 0.15 -10.91
C LEU A 12 -4.36 0.11 -10.21
N THR A 13 -4.33 0.29 -8.90
CA THR A 13 -3.10 0.31 -8.09
C THR A 13 -2.51 -1.08 -7.94
N VAL A 14 -3.33 -2.06 -7.57
CA VAL A 14 -2.95 -3.47 -7.49
C VAL A 14 -2.28 -3.91 -8.79
N LYS A 15 -2.95 -3.63 -9.93
CA LYS A 15 -2.42 -3.94 -11.26
C LYS A 15 -1.10 -3.21 -11.55
N ARG A 16 -1.02 -1.91 -11.25
CA ARG A 16 0.18 -1.10 -11.52
C ARG A 16 1.39 -1.54 -10.70
N LEU A 17 1.17 -1.94 -9.44
CA LEU A 17 2.22 -2.37 -8.52
C LEU A 17 2.54 -3.86 -8.64
N GLY A 18 1.90 -4.59 -9.56
CA GLY A 18 2.14 -6.02 -9.75
C GLY A 18 1.70 -6.88 -8.56
N LEU A 19 0.69 -6.43 -7.81
CA LEU A 19 0.21 -7.10 -6.60
C LEU A 19 -0.86 -8.14 -6.95
N SER A 20 -0.95 -9.17 -6.12
CA SER A 20 -2.16 -10.00 -6.01
C SER A 20 -3.17 -9.27 -5.12
N ALA A 21 -4.40 -9.08 -5.61
CA ALA A 21 -5.47 -8.51 -4.79
C ALA A 21 -5.86 -9.47 -3.66
N THR A 22 -6.12 -8.93 -2.47
CA THR A 22 -6.75 -9.68 -1.39
C THR A 22 -8.27 -9.55 -1.52
N VAL A 23 -8.99 -10.66 -1.49
CA VAL A 23 -10.46 -10.63 -1.58
C VAL A 23 -11.03 -10.21 -0.23
N ALA A 24 -11.89 -9.18 -0.22
CA ALA A 24 -12.60 -8.67 0.96
C ALA A 24 -11.74 -7.99 2.04
N SER A 25 -10.68 -7.26 1.63
CA SER A 25 -9.94 -6.37 2.53
C SER A 25 -10.91 -5.38 3.21
N GLY A 26 -10.83 -5.29 4.55
CA GLY A 26 -11.68 -4.42 5.37
C GLY A 26 -13.06 -4.98 5.80
N GLN A 27 -13.44 -6.20 5.41
CA GLN A 27 -14.67 -6.87 5.88
C GLN A 27 -14.44 -8.12 6.74
N LEU A 28 -13.24 -8.71 6.70
CA LEU A 28 -12.88 -9.89 7.47
C LEU A 28 -11.79 -9.53 8.49
N ASP A 29 -12.01 -9.88 9.76
CA ASP A 29 -10.96 -9.85 10.79
C ASP A 29 -9.84 -10.81 10.37
N GLY A 30 -8.68 -10.28 9.97
CA GLY A 30 -7.45 -11.07 9.77
C GLY A 30 -6.71 -10.90 8.43
N ASP A 31 -7.25 -10.19 7.43
CA ASP A 31 -6.51 -9.90 6.17
C ASP A 31 -6.82 -8.47 5.68
N PRO A 32 -6.29 -7.43 6.36
CA PRO A 32 -6.58 -6.03 6.04
C PRO A 32 -5.92 -5.54 4.75
N ALA A 33 -4.87 -6.20 4.27
CA ALA A 33 -4.07 -5.67 3.17
C ALA A 33 -4.80 -5.74 1.82
N ASP A 34 -4.85 -4.61 1.10
CA ASP A 34 -5.49 -4.52 -0.22
C ASP A 34 -4.75 -5.30 -1.33
N GLY A 35 -3.44 -5.52 -1.17
CA GLY A 35 -2.68 -6.38 -2.08
C GLY A 35 -1.36 -6.88 -1.52
N LYS A 36 -0.81 -7.94 -2.13
CA LYS A 36 0.44 -8.56 -1.69
C LYS A 36 1.26 -9.17 -2.81
N THR A 37 2.55 -9.37 -2.53
CA THR A 37 3.48 -10.23 -3.29
C THR A 37 3.97 -11.33 -2.34
N GLU A 38 5.04 -12.05 -2.69
CA GLU A 38 5.68 -12.98 -1.74
C GLU A 38 6.36 -12.19 -0.60
N GLU A 39 7.01 -11.08 -0.93
CA GLU A 39 7.85 -10.32 0.00
C GLU A 39 7.14 -9.11 0.62
N LEU A 40 6.14 -8.55 -0.07
CA LEU A 40 5.49 -7.30 0.30
C LEU A 40 4.03 -7.52 0.65
N ARG A 41 3.57 -6.81 1.68
CA ARG A 41 2.17 -6.69 2.03
C ARG A 41 1.76 -5.23 2.00
N VAL A 42 0.79 -4.90 1.16
CA VAL A 42 0.52 -3.53 0.72
C VAL A 42 -0.89 -3.11 1.09
N GLU A 43 -0.95 -2.04 1.88
CA GLU A 43 -2.17 -1.28 2.11
C GLU A 43 -2.28 -0.16 1.06
N ILE A 44 -3.48 0.07 0.51
CA ILE A 44 -3.74 1.08 -0.52
C ILE A 44 -4.70 2.13 0.01
N LYS A 45 -4.19 3.36 0.19
CA LYS A 45 -5.02 4.51 0.59
C LYS A 45 -5.16 5.52 -0.52
N THR A 46 -6.39 5.91 -0.82
CA THR A 46 -6.66 6.94 -1.82
C THR A 46 -7.48 8.08 -1.23
N THR A 47 -7.30 9.29 -1.78
CA THR A 47 -8.07 10.47 -1.38
C THR A 47 -8.31 11.38 -2.59
N LEU A 48 -9.50 11.97 -2.67
CA LEU A 48 -9.81 13.08 -3.58
C LEU A 48 -9.37 14.43 -3.01
N GLY A 49 -9.08 14.49 -1.70
CA GLY A 49 -8.70 15.71 -0.99
C GLY A 49 -7.27 16.15 -1.30
N MET A 50 -6.85 17.25 -0.67
CA MET A 50 -5.46 17.73 -0.75
C MET A 50 -4.56 17.15 0.35
N THR A 51 -5.15 16.47 1.33
CA THR A 51 -4.46 15.85 2.46
C THR A 51 -4.92 14.41 2.63
N LEU A 52 -4.06 13.62 3.26
CA LEU A 52 -4.34 12.25 3.67
C LEU A 52 -3.86 12.09 5.11
N ARG A 53 -4.78 11.78 6.01
CA ARG A 53 -4.46 11.53 7.42
C ARG A 53 -4.03 10.08 7.57
N VAL A 54 -2.92 9.87 8.28
CA VAL A 54 -2.40 8.56 8.68
C VAL A 54 -2.42 8.52 10.21
N ASP A 55 -2.96 7.43 10.77
CA ASP A 55 -2.99 7.20 12.21
C ASP A 55 -1.90 6.21 12.61
N ILE A 56 -1.26 6.42 13.76
CA ILE A 56 -0.19 5.55 14.26
C ILE A 56 -0.71 4.14 14.60
N ALA A 57 -1.94 4.02 15.10
CA ALA A 57 -2.55 2.73 15.40
C ALA A 57 -2.80 1.94 14.12
N TRP A 58 -3.17 2.62 13.03
CA TRP A 58 -3.37 2.00 11.73
C TRP A 58 -2.04 1.55 11.11
N LEU A 59 -0.97 2.36 11.20
CA LEU A 59 0.37 1.94 10.77
C LEU A 59 0.84 0.69 11.52
N LYS A 60 0.56 0.63 12.83
CA LYS A 60 0.87 -0.55 13.66
C LYS A 60 0.12 -1.79 13.17
N GLN A 61 -1.16 -1.69 12.82
CA GLN A 61 -1.94 -2.82 12.30
C GLN A 61 -1.39 -3.36 10.97
N ILE A 62 -1.06 -2.47 10.04
CA ILE A 62 -0.46 -2.86 8.74
C ILE A 62 0.88 -3.57 8.98
N GLU A 63 1.68 -3.06 9.93
CA GLU A 63 2.96 -3.69 10.29
C GLU A 63 2.78 -5.07 10.92
N GLU A 64 1.89 -5.21 11.91
CA GLU A 64 1.62 -6.49 12.58
C GLU A 64 1.11 -7.55 11.61
N ASP A 65 0.21 -7.17 10.70
CA ASP A 65 -0.30 -8.06 9.65
C ASP A 65 0.81 -8.53 8.69
N ALA A 66 1.64 -7.60 8.19
CA ALA A 66 2.76 -7.96 7.32
C ALA A 66 3.78 -8.86 8.03
N VAL A 67 4.16 -8.51 9.26
CA VAL A 67 5.14 -9.27 10.05
C VAL A 67 4.63 -10.67 10.36
N SER A 68 3.34 -10.83 10.68
CA SER A 68 2.76 -12.16 10.94
C SER A 68 2.81 -13.10 9.73
N HIS A 69 2.93 -12.55 8.53
CA HIS A 69 3.10 -13.28 7.27
C HIS A 69 4.55 -13.34 6.78
N GLY A 70 5.51 -12.81 7.53
CA GLY A 70 6.92 -12.74 7.11
C GLY A 70 7.18 -11.75 5.97
N GLN A 71 6.29 -10.77 5.78
CA GLN A 71 6.31 -9.82 4.68
C GLN A 71 6.72 -8.42 5.18
N VAL A 72 7.14 -7.58 4.25
CA VAL A 72 7.44 -6.17 4.50
C VAL A 72 6.15 -5.36 4.37
N PRO A 73 5.75 -4.58 5.39
CA PRO A 73 4.59 -3.72 5.28
C PRO A 73 4.89 -2.53 4.36
N VAL A 74 3.93 -2.22 3.50
CA VAL A 74 4.02 -1.14 2.53
C VAL A 74 2.71 -0.36 2.56
N LEU A 75 2.80 0.97 2.60
CA LEU A 75 1.65 1.84 2.41
C LEU A 75 1.76 2.54 1.06
N SER A 76 0.91 2.14 0.11
CA SER A 76 0.72 2.88 -1.13
C SER A 76 -0.36 3.94 -0.90
N PHE A 77 -0.03 5.23 -1.07
CA PHE A 77 -1.00 6.30 -0.94
C PHE A 77 -1.07 7.22 -2.16
N GLN A 78 -2.28 7.65 -2.50
CA GLN A 78 -2.52 8.36 -3.77
C GLN A 78 -3.57 9.46 -3.65
N PHE A 79 -3.25 10.58 -4.28
CA PHE A 79 -4.20 11.66 -4.53
C PHE A 79 -4.83 11.43 -5.89
N ILE A 80 -6.13 11.11 -5.92
CA ILE A 80 -6.83 10.67 -7.13
C ILE A 80 -7.72 11.77 -7.71
N ARG A 81 -8.12 11.61 -8.96
CA ARG A 81 -9.20 12.38 -9.61
C ARG A 81 -10.53 11.65 -9.43
N GLU A 82 -11.63 12.30 -9.79
CA GLU A 82 -12.98 11.70 -9.75
C GLU A 82 -13.10 10.45 -10.65
N ASP A 83 -12.26 10.34 -11.69
CA ASP A 83 -12.16 9.16 -12.56
C ASP A 83 -11.34 8.00 -11.96
N GLY A 84 -10.90 8.12 -10.70
CA GLY A 84 -10.08 7.13 -10.00
C GLY A 84 -8.59 7.12 -10.39
N ARG A 85 -8.16 7.94 -11.37
CA ARG A 85 -6.75 7.97 -11.78
C ARG A 85 -5.90 8.78 -10.81
N PRO A 86 -4.67 8.33 -10.50
CA PRO A 86 -3.78 9.07 -9.61
C PRO A 86 -3.25 10.35 -10.26
N ARG A 87 -3.32 11.47 -9.52
CA ARG A 87 -2.57 12.70 -9.80
C ARG A 87 -1.13 12.56 -9.33
N LYS A 88 -0.95 11.97 -8.15
CA LYS A 88 0.34 11.61 -7.55
C LYS A 88 0.16 10.31 -6.76
N ALA A 89 1.15 9.43 -6.86
CA ALA A 89 1.21 8.19 -6.11
C ALA A 89 2.55 8.08 -5.42
N TRP A 90 2.52 7.60 -4.18
CA TRP A 90 3.68 7.43 -3.33
C TRP A 90 3.60 6.08 -2.64
N VAL A 91 4.77 5.58 -2.28
CA VAL A 91 4.92 4.40 -1.45
C VAL A 91 5.71 4.80 -0.22
N ALA A 92 5.21 4.43 0.95
CA ALA A 92 5.90 4.52 2.22
C ALA A 92 6.23 3.11 2.71
N VAL A 93 7.42 2.99 3.29
CA VAL A 93 7.94 1.74 3.86
C VAL A 93 8.56 2.02 5.23
N PRO A 94 8.68 1.01 6.10
CA PRO A 94 9.40 1.16 7.37
C PRO A 94 10.83 1.66 7.15
N GLU A 95 11.31 2.48 8.08
CA GLU A 95 12.67 3.02 8.02
C GLU A 95 13.72 1.92 7.93
N ARG A 96 13.53 0.79 8.63
CA ARG A 96 14.42 -0.36 8.57
C ARG A 96 14.58 -0.90 7.15
N PHE A 97 13.48 -0.98 6.40
CA PHE A 97 13.48 -1.50 5.03
C PHE A 97 14.08 -0.49 4.07
N TRP A 98 13.80 0.80 4.27
CA TRP A 98 14.45 1.88 3.52
C TRP A 98 15.98 1.86 3.67
N ARG A 99 16.48 1.66 4.90
CA ARG A 99 17.93 1.53 5.15
C ARG A 99 18.54 0.39 4.35
N THR A 100 17.89 -0.78 4.34
CA THR A 100 18.32 -1.94 3.53
C THR A 100 18.39 -1.62 2.05
N ILE A 101 17.35 -0.99 1.49
CA ILE A 101 17.34 -0.58 0.07
C ILE A 101 18.48 0.38 -0.23
N ARG A 102 18.65 1.42 0.59
CA ARG A 102 19.70 2.43 0.42
C ARG A 102 21.09 1.78 0.42
N GLU A 103 21.35 0.88 1.37
CA GLU A 103 22.64 0.17 1.47
C GLU A 103 22.89 -0.76 0.29
N ALA A 104 21.86 -1.42 -0.25
CA ALA A 104 21.98 -2.23 -1.46
C ALA A 104 22.34 -1.36 -2.68
N LEU A 105 21.66 -0.23 -2.85
CA LEU A 105 21.94 0.73 -3.93
C LEU A 105 23.35 1.31 -3.85
N GLU A 106 23.90 1.51 -2.65
CA GLU A 106 25.28 1.97 -2.48
C GLU A 106 26.30 0.90 -2.90
N ARG A 107 26.01 -0.39 -2.67
CA ARG A 107 26.88 -1.50 -3.08
C ARG A 107 26.91 -1.73 -4.59
N GLU A 108 25.79 -1.53 -5.28
CA GLU A 108 25.67 -1.69 -6.74
C GLU A 108 26.32 -0.55 -7.54
N ARG A 109 26.68 0.55 -6.89
CA ARG A 109 27.32 1.71 -7.53
C ARG A 109 28.85 1.66 -7.52
N ILE A 110 29.43 0.55 -7.05
CA ILE A 110 30.87 0.23 -7.06
C ILE A 110 31.11 -0.85 -8.11
#